data_AF-A0A1S3YF54-F1
#
_entry.id   AF-A0A1S3YF54-F1
#
_cell.length_a   1.000
_cell.length_b   1.000
_cell.length_c   1.000
_cell.angle_alpha   90.00
_cell.angle_beta   90.00
_cell.angle_gamma   90.00
#
_symmetry.space_group_name_H-M   'P 1'
#
loop_
_entity.id
_entity.type
_entity.pdbx_description
1 polymer ?
#
loop_
_entity_poly.entity_id
_entity_poly.type
_entity_poly.pdbx_seq_one_letter_code
_entity_poly.pdbx_strand_id
1 'polypeptide(L)'
;MEAQTAVFCSSDLEALSTKLKRSKDFLKLYAGITKLGDISSMSEPISIQAFSHLLTLLTHRYPKIRKVSAEQVYIVLLQNDTLVPRDKLEKALEIISETCWEGDVKEAKGKRLELCAMCNLDVDTYQMVRSGAELTCRL
;
A
#
# COMPACT_ATOMS: atom_id res chain seq x y z
N MET A 1 -26.48 0.70 -6.00
CA MET A 1 -25.58 0.76 -7.16
C MET A 1 -24.15 0.99 -6.67
N GLU A 2 -23.66 0.16 -5.73
CA GLU A 2 -22.34 0.37 -5.08
C GLU A 2 -21.46 -0.89 -5.06
N ALA A 3 -22.06 -2.08 -5.20
CA ALA A 3 -21.31 -3.34 -5.21
C ALA A 3 -20.52 -3.57 -6.52
N GLN A 4 -21.00 -3.08 -7.67
CA GLN A 4 -20.33 -3.30 -8.96
C GLN A 4 -19.10 -2.40 -9.15
N THR A 5 -19.10 -1.20 -8.58
CA THR A 5 -17.96 -0.27 -8.59
C THR A 5 -16.80 -0.77 -7.74
N ALA A 6 -17.08 -1.40 -6.58
CA ALA A 6 -16.06 -1.96 -5.71
C ALA A 6 -15.32 -3.17 -6.35
N VAL A 7 -16.06 -4.05 -7.04
CA VAL A 7 -15.49 -5.23 -7.72
C VAL A 7 -14.67 -4.85 -8.95
N PHE A 8 -15.11 -3.84 -9.71
CA PHE A 8 -14.34 -3.33 -10.85
C PHE A 8 -12.97 -2.79 -10.39
N CYS A 9 -12.98 -1.97 -9.34
CA CYS A 9 -11.78 -1.35 -8.84
C CYS A 9 -10.76 -2.32 -8.22
N SER A 10 -11.18 -3.44 -7.61
CA SER A 10 -10.23 -4.42 -7.07
C SER A 10 -9.43 -5.11 -8.18
N SER A 11 -10.09 -5.46 -9.29
CA SER A 11 -9.42 -6.07 -10.46
C SER A 11 -8.44 -5.11 -11.15
N ASP A 12 -8.82 -3.85 -11.29
CA ASP A 12 -7.96 -2.80 -11.84
C ASP A 12 -6.76 -2.49 -10.93
N LEU A 13 -6.97 -2.57 -9.63
CA LEU A 13 -5.96 -2.32 -8.62
C LEU A 13 -4.89 -3.44 -8.60
N GLU A 14 -5.30 -4.70 -8.74
CA GLU A 14 -4.36 -5.82 -8.91
C GLU A 14 -3.57 -5.71 -10.23
N ALA A 15 -4.25 -5.32 -11.32
CA ALA A 15 -3.59 -5.08 -12.60
C ALA A 15 -2.58 -3.92 -12.51
N LEU A 16 -2.91 -2.84 -11.80
CA LEU A 16 -2.03 -1.72 -11.52
C LEU A 16 -0.82 -2.17 -10.69
N SER A 17 -1.04 -2.87 -9.58
CA SER A 17 0.01 -3.41 -8.71
C SER A 17 1.00 -4.29 -9.49
N THR A 18 0.48 -5.18 -10.33
CA THR A 18 1.28 -6.06 -11.20
C THR A 18 2.09 -5.27 -12.22
N LYS A 19 1.51 -4.25 -12.85
CA LYS A 19 2.20 -3.36 -13.80
C LYS A 19 3.30 -2.56 -13.11
N LEU A 20 3.06 -2.04 -11.91
CA LEU A 20 4.06 -1.28 -11.15
C LEU A 20 5.25 -2.16 -10.75
N LYS A 21 5.01 -3.39 -10.29
CA LYS A 21 6.09 -4.35 -9.98
C LYS A 21 7.02 -4.65 -11.17
N ARG A 22 6.50 -4.58 -12.40
CA ARG A 22 7.26 -4.87 -13.64
C ARG A 22 7.85 -3.63 -14.30
N SER A 23 7.39 -2.44 -13.95
CA SER A 23 7.83 -1.19 -14.58
C SER A 23 9.23 -0.79 -14.12
N LYS A 24 10.06 -0.36 -15.06
CA LYS A 24 11.33 0.33 -14.79
C LYS A 24 11.25 1.84 -15.03
N ASP A 25 10.14 2.30 -15.59
CA ASP A 25 9.88 3.69 -15.93
C ASP A 25 9.47 4.44 -14.66
N PHE A 26 10.32 5.39 -14.26
CA PHE A 26 10.10 6.17 -13.04
C PHE A 26 8.79 6.98 -13.09
N LEU A 27 8.45 7.57 -14.24
CA LEU A 27 7.24 8.40 -14.35
C LEU A 27 5.98 7.55 -14.21
N LYS A 28 5.96 6.35 -14.81
CA LYS A 28 4.86 5.40 -14.64
C LYS A 28 4.74 4.90 -13.20
N LEU A 29 5.88 4.64 -12.55
CA LEU A 29 5.90 4.24 -11.15
C LEU A 29 5.38 5.35 -10.24
N TYR A 30 5.84 6.58 -10.44
CA TYR A 30 5.42 7.76 -9.70
C TYR A 30 3.91 8.00 -9.85
N ALA A 31 3.41 8.02 -11.10
CA ALA A 31 1.97 8.18 -11.36
C ALA A 31 1.13 7.08 -10.70
N GLY A 32 1.62 5.84 -10.71
CA GLY A 32 0.97 4.73 -10.02
C GLY A 32 0.97 4.89 -8.50
N ILE A 33 2.06 5.36 -7.90
CA ILE A 33 2.14 5.64 -6.46
C ILE A 33 1.10 6.70 -6.07
N THR A 34 1.06 7.81 -6.79
CA THR A 34 0.07 8.88 -6.55
C THR A 34 -1.35 8.32 -6.65
N LYS A 35 -1.64 7.54 -7.70
CA LYS A 35 -2.98 6.95 -7.87
C LYS A 35 -3.36 5.97 -6.75
N LEU A 36 -2.41 5.16 -6.30
CA LEU A 36 -2.62 4.28 -5.14
C LEU A 36 -2.89 5.11 -3.87
N GLY A 37 -2.15 6.20 -3.68
CA GLY A 37 -2.39 7.15 -2.60
C GLY A 37 -3.80 7.73 -2.62
N ASP A 38 -4.22 8.27 -3.77
CA ASP A 38 -5.55 8.85 -3.95
C ASP A 38 -6.66 7.85 -3.60
N ILE A 39 -6.55 6.60 -4.08
CA ILE A 39 -7.53 5.54 -3.80
C ILE A 39 -7.49 5.14 -2.32
N SER A 40 -6.30 5.11 -1.71
CA SER A 40 -6.14 4.79 -0.28
C SER A 40 -6.79 5.84 0.63
N SER A 41 -6.85 7.10 0.19
CA SER A 41 -7.53 8.17 0.91
C SER A 41 -9.07 8.16 0.73
N MET A 42 -9.63 7.25 -0.07
CA MET A 42 -11.08 7.07 -0.23
C MET A 42 -11.67 6.20 0.90
N SER A 43 -12.99 6.01 0.90
CA SER A 43 -13.69 5.13 1.86
C SER A 43 -13.45 3.64 1.57
N GLU A 44 -13.62 2.81 2.59
CA GLU A 44 -13.52 1.34 2.52
C GLU A 44 -14.52 0.69 1.54
N PRO A 45 -14.23 -0.52 1.02
CA PRO A 45 -13.09 -1.39 1.32
C PRO A 45 -11.87 -1.21 0.39
N ILE A 46 -12.02 -0.45 -0.69
CA ILE A 46 -10.99 -0.28 -1.72
C ILE A 46 -9.71 0.40 -1.17
N SER A 47 -9.88 1.27 -0.17
CA SER A 47 -8.79 1.99 0.48
C SER A 47 -7.78 1.07 1.14
N ILE A 48 -8.25 0.04 1.86
CA ILE A 48 -7.41 -0.96 2.54
C ILE A 48 -6.58 -1.74 1.51
N GLN A 49 -7.20 -2.17 0.41
CA GLN A 49 -6.50 -2.90 -0.64
C GLN A 49 -5.44 -2.01 -1.32
N ALA A 50 -5.80 -0.76 -1.67
CA ALA A 50 -4.87 0.17 -2.32
C ALA A 50 -3.70 0.52 -1.41
N PHE A 51 -3.98 0.72 -0.12
CA PHE A 51 -2.97 0.99 0.89
C PHE A 51 -2.02 -0.18 1.04
N SER A 52 -2.54 -1.41 1.04
CA SER A 52 -1.70 -2.62 1.08
C SER A 52 -0.69 -2.68 -0.08
N HIS A 53 -1.12 -2.32 -1.31
CA HIS A 53 -0.23 -2.26 -2.46
C HIS A 53 0.80 -1.13 -2.34
N LEU A 54 0.39 0.03 -1.84
CA LEU A 54 1.30 1.14 -1.58
C LEU A 54 2.40 0.74 -0.58
N LEU A 55 2.04 0.03 0.50
CA LEU A 55 3.01 -0.50 1.47
C LEU A 55 4.00 -1.49 0.84
N THR A 56 3.64 -2.23 -0.22
CA THR A 56 4.61 -3.12 -0.91
C THR A 56 5.76 -2.34 -1.55
N LEU A 57 5.49 -1.12 -2.03
CA LEU A 57 6.47 -0.27 -2.70
C LEU A 57 7.51 0.32 -1.75
N LEU A 58 7.24 0.31 -0.44
CA LEU A 58 8.23 0.63 0.61
C LEU A 58 9.42 -0.34 0.63
N THR A 59 9.32 -1.47 -0.07
CA THR A 59 10.41 -2.45 -0.20
C THR A 59 10.90 -2.63 -1.63
N HIS A 60 10.58 -1.67 -2.50
CA HIS A 60 10.97 -1.69 -3.89
C HIS A 60 12.50 -1.68 -4.07
N ARG A 61 13.00 -2.30 -5.14
CA ARG A 61 14.45 -2.40 -5.40
C ARG A 61 15.13 -1.04 -5.62
N TYR A 62 14.37 -0.03 -6.02
CA TYR A 62 14.88 1.33 -6.28
C TYR A 62 14.63 2.24 -5.06
N PRO A 63 15.69 2.79 -4.42
CA PRO A 63 15.58 3.69 -3.27
C PRO A 63 14.61 4.86 -3.45
N LYS A 64 14.71 5.55 -4.60
CA LYS A 64 13.85 6.70 -4.92
C LYS A 64 12.35 6.36 -4.93
N ILE A 65 12.00 5.13 -5.34
CA ILE A 65 10.61 4.66 -5.33
C ILE A 65 10.13 4.42 -3.90
N ARG A 66 10.99 3.83 -3.04
CA ARG A 66 10.65 3.60 -1.64
C ARG A 66 10.38 4.92 -0.92
N LYS A 67 11.22 5.94 -1.15
CA LYS A 67 11.02 7.28 -0.59
C LYS A 67 9.71 7.94 -0.99
N VAL A 68 9.45 8.04 -2.30
CA VAL A 68 8.18 8.64 -2.77
C VAL A 68 6.98 7.85 -2.25
N SER A 69 7.09 6.53 -2.15
CA SER A 69 6.02 5.71 -1.57
C SER A 69 5.83 6.03 -0.09
N ALA A 70 6.90 6.24 0.69
CA ALA A 70 6.82 6.62 2.10
C ALA A 70 6.20 8.01 2.30
N GLU A 71 6.59 8.98 1.47
CA GLU A 71 5.98 10.32 1.44
C GLU A 71 4.48 10.22 1.16
N GLN A 72 4.07 9.35 0.23
CA GLN A 72 2.65 9.14 -0.07
C GLN A 72 1.91 8.41 1.06
N VAL A 73 2.52 7.41 1.71
CA VAL A 73 1.93 6.71 2.87
C VAL A 73 1.69 7.69 4.02
N TYR A 74 2.64 8.60 4.28
CA TYR A 74 2.46 9.65 5.29
C TYR A 74 1.21 10.50 5.01
N ILE A 75 1.04 10.95 3.77
CA ILE A 75 -0.15 11.73 3.36
C ILE A 75 -1.44 10.93 3.58
N VAL A 76 -1.46 9.66 3.16
CA VAL A 76 -2.64 8.79 3.32
C VAL A 76 -3.00 8.59 4.79
N LEU A 77 -2.02 8.36 5.68
CA LEU A 77 -2.25 8.20 7.11
C LEU A 77 -2.84 9.45 7.77
N LEU A 78 -2.53 10.65 7.25
CA LEU A 78 -3.13 11.89 7.72
C LEU A 78 -4.56 12.12 7.19
N GLN A 79 -4.89 11.55 6.04
CA GLN A 79 -6.16 11.77 5.35
C GLN A 79 -7.22 10.71 5.67
N ASN A 80 -6.79 9.50 6.00
CA ASN A 80 -7.68 8.37 6.24
C ASN A 80 -7.41 7.76 7.63
N ASP A 81 -8.34 8.00 8.56
CA ASP A 81 -8.27 7.54 9.94
C ASP A 81 -8.84 6.13 10.17
N THR A 82 -9.27 5.43 9.10
CA THR A 82 -9.79 4.07 9.19
C THR A 82 -8.74 2.99 8.91
N LEU A 83 -7.64 3.33 8.23
CA LEU A 83 -6.60 2.38 7.83
C LEU A 83 -5.76 1.85 9.00
N VAL A 84 -5.57 2.68 10.02
CA VAL A 84 -4.76 2.38 11.21
C VAL A 84 -5.56 2.81 12.46
N PRO A 85 -5.70 1.93 13.48
CA PRO A 85 -6.30 2.31 14.75
C PRO A 85 -5.68 3.58 15.34
N ARG A 86 -6.51 4.44 15.93
CA ARG A 86 -6.10 5.75 16.45
C ARG A 86 -4.94 5.68 17.45
N ASP A 87 -4.90 4.65 18.29
CA ASP A 87 -3.85 4.39 19.27
C ASP A 87 -2.51 3.97 18.67
N LYS A 88 -2.50 3.58 17.39
CA LYS A 88 -1.29 3.17 16.64
C LYS A 88 -0.85 4.19 15.59
N LEU A 89 -1.68 5.19 15.30
CA LEU A 89 -1.43 6.17 14.22
C LEU A 89 -0.13 6.95 14.45
N GLU A 90 0.10 7.45 15.67
CA GLU A 90 1.32 8.21 15.99
C GLU A 90 2.58 7.37 15.74
N LYS A 91 2.56 6.09 16.14
CA LYS A 91 3.68 5.18 15.90
C LYS A 91 3.88 4.88 14.41
N ALA A 92 2.79 4.74 13.65
CA ALA A 92 2.88 4.56 12.21
C ALA A 92 3.50 5.79 11.51
N LEU A 93 3.14 7.00 11.95
CA LEU A 93 3.71 8.26 11.46
C LEU A 93 5.19 8.42 11.84
N GLU A 94 5.58 8.00 13.05
CA GLU A 94 6.98 7.95 13.47
C GLU A 94 7.79 7.02 12.57
N ILE A 95 7.34 5.77 12.36
CA ILE A 95 8.04 4.82 11.49
C ILE A 95 8.19 5.37 10.08
N ILE A 96 7.12 5.90 9.48
CA ILE A 96 7.17 6.34 8.09
C ILE A 96 8.09 7.55 7.89
N SER A 97 8.17 8.46 8.87
CA SER A 97 8.96 9.69 8.79
C SER A 97 10.42 9.53 9.21
N GLU A 98 10.73 8.68 10.19
CA GLU A 98 12.08 8.51 10.72
C GLU A 98 12.89 7.42 9.99
N THR A 99 12.22 6.46 9.35
CA THR A 99 12.91 5.39 8.61
C THR A 99 13.62 5.95 7.38
N CYS A 100 14.91 5.63 7.21
CA CYS A 100 15.65 5.96 5.99
C CYS A 100 15.24 5.04 4.83
N TRP A 101 14.12 5.34 4.17
CA TRP A 101 13.59 4.50 3.08
C TRP A 101 14.50 4.40 1.86
N GLU A 102 15.44 5.33 1.67
CA GLU A 102 16.47 5.25 0.61
C GLU A 102 17.66 4.36 1.00
N GLY A 103 17.76 3.96 2.27
CA GLY A 103 18.86 3.18 2.84
C GLY A 103 18.73 1.67 2.64
N ASP A 104 19.02 0.91 3.70
CA ASP A 104 19.08 -0.55 3.65
C ASP A 104 17.70 -1.18 3.41
N VAL A 105 17.65 -2.12 2.46
CA VAL A 105 16.37 -2.76 2.08
C VAL A 105 15.88 -3.76 3.12
N LYS A 106 16.74 -4.33 3.97
CA LYS A 106 16.31 -5.24 5.04
C LYS A 106 15.67 -4.46 6.18
N GLU A 107 16.23 -3.31 6.53
CA GLU A 107 15.61 -2.36 7.46
C GLU A 107 14.22 -1.94 6.97
N ALA A 108 14.12 -1.48 5.71
CA ALA A 108 12.84 -1.11 5.10
C ALA A 108 11.82 -2.25 5.13
N LYS A 109 12.24 -3.50 4.92
CA LYS A 109 11.38 -4.68 5.05
C LYS A 109 10.90 -4.89 6.49
N GLY A 110 11.78 -4.76 7.47
CA GLY A 110 11.42 -4.86 8.88
C GLY A 110 10.39 -3.80 9.28
N LYS A 111 10.64 -2.54 8.93
CA LYS A 111 9.74 -1.41 9.21
C LYS A 111 8.41 -1.50 8.48
N ARG A 112 8.39 -2.00 7.24
CA ARG A 112 7.12 -2.31 6.55
C ARG A 112 6.33 -3.38 7.28
N LEU A 113 6.96 -4.45 7.78
CA LEU A 113 6.24 -5.50 8.52
C LEU A 113 5.63 -4.94 9.81
N GLU A 114 6.37 -4.10 10.53
CA GLU A 114 5.89 -3.37 11.73
C GLU A 114 4.67 -2.49 11.39
N LEU A 115 4.74 -1.71 10.29
CA LEU A 115 3.60 -0.93 9.79
C LEU A 115 2.39 -1.80 9.47
N CYS A 116 2.56 -2.86 8.69
CA CYS A 116 1.44 -3.71 8.30
C CYS A 116 0.77 -4.40 9.51
N ALA A 117 1.51 -4.69 10.59
CA ALA A 117 0.95 -5.24 11.82
C ALA A 117 0.12 -4.22 12.63
N MET A 118 0.30 -2.92 12.37
CA MET A 118 -0.49 -1.86 12.97
C MET A 118 -1.74 -1.51 12.16
N CYS A 119 -1.78 -1.84 10.87
CA CYS A 119 -2.90 -1.52 9.98
C CYS A 119 -4.08 -2.48 10.19
N ASN A 120 -5.29 -2.03 9.82
CA ASN A 120 -6.49 -2.86 9.72
C ASN A 120 -6.47 -3.72 8.43
N LEU A 121 -5.35 -4.40 8.18
CA LEU A 121 -5.20 -5.33 7.06
C LEU A 121 -5.63 -6.72 7.54
N ASP A 122 -6.80 -7.20 7.13
CA ASP A 122 -7.19 -8.58 7.41
C ASP A 122 -6.15 -9.56 6.86
N VAL A 123 -5.94 -10.67 7.59
CA VAL A 123 -4.92 -11.68 7.32
C VAL A 123 -4.99 -12.23 5.88
N ASP A 124 -6.18 -12.26 5.27
CA ASP A 124 -6.37 -12.66 3.87
C ASP A 124 -5.78 -11.66 2.87
N THR A 125 -5.87 -10.35 3.15
CA THR A 125 -5.22 -9.31 2.35
C THR A 125 -3.70 -9.42 2.44
N TYR A 126 -3.18 -9.77 3.62
CA TYR A 126 -1.76 -10.01 3.86
C TYR A 126 -1.23 -11.24 3.09
N GLN A 127 -2.05 -12.29 2.95
CA GLN A 127 -1.74 -13.50 2.19
C GLN A 127 -1.76 -13.25 0.66
N MET A 128 -2.71 -12.46 0.17
CA MET A 128 -2.77 -12.05 -1.26
C MET A 128 -1.54 -11.26 -1.69
N VAL A 129 -1.12 -10.30 -0.86
CA VAL A 129 0.10 -9.50 -1.09
C VAL A 129 1.37 -10.36 -1.10
N ARG A 130 1.35 -11.50 -0.39
CA ARG A 130 2.48 -12.44 -0.32
C ARG A 130 2.54 -13.43 -1.49
N SER A 131 1.39 -13.85 -2.04
CA SER A 131 1.34 -14.98 -2.98
C SER A 131 1.08 -14.63 -4.45
N GLY A 132 0.53 -13.46 -4.81
CA GLY A 132 0.19 -13.18 -6.21
C GLY A 132 -0.70 -14.28 -6.82
N ALA A 133 -1.60 -14.85 -6.02
CA ALA A 133 -2.51 -15.91 -6.43
C ALA A 133 -3.91 -15.34 -6.51
N GLU A 134 -4.49 -15.40 -7.71
CA GLU A 134 -5.90 -15.14 -8.01
C GLU A 134 -6.78 -16.07 -7.16
N LEU A 135 -7.75 -15.52 -6.44
CA LEU A 135 -8.83 -16.32 -5.87
C LEU A 135 -9.92 -16.47 -6.92
N THR A 136 -10.00 -17.67 -7.51
CA THR A 136 -11.26 -18.19 -8.01
C THR A 136 -12.26 -18.24 -6.85
N CYS A 137 -13.32 -17.44 -6.96
CA CYS A 137 -14.51 -17.53 -6.12
C CYS A 137 -14.99 -18.99 -6.05
N ARG A 138 -15.35 -19.46 -4.85
CA ARG A 138 -16.34 -20.53 -4.72
C ARG A 138 -17.42 -20.10 -3.74
N LEU A 139 -18.62 -20.19 -4.31
CA LEU A 139 -19.99 -19.99 -3.85
C LEU A 139 -20.28 -20.52 -2.45
#